data_AF-A0A7Z1HQX8-F1
#
_entry.id   AF-A0A7Z1HQX8-F1
#
_cell.length_a   1.000
_cell.length_b   1.000
_cell.length_c   1.000
_cell.angle_alpha   90.00
_cell.angle_beta   90.00
_cell.angle_gamma   90.00
#
_symmetry.space_group_name_H-M   'P 1'
#
loop_
_entity.id
_entity.type
_entity.pdbx_description
1 polymer ?
#
loop_
_entity_poly.entity_id
_entity_poly.type
_entity_poly.pdbx_seq_one_letter_code
_entity_poly.pdbx_strand_id
1 'polypeptide(L)'
;LICRGQSFNTALYPQLAKAYPRGRLPDLRGVFIRGLDSGRGLDSGRVINSYQDDQIQNITGHMAADVSQSGNIGKYVSGAFADSGALGEGDEGHKSNEVRKYTFDASRVVRAGNETRPKNVAMNYIVQAQ
;
A
#
# COMPACT_ATOMS: atom_id res chain seq x y z
N LEU A 1 -9.40 21.05 -19.59
CA LEU A 1 -8.27 20.23 -20.08
C LEU A 1 -8.11 19.00 -19.19
N ILE A 2 -7.91 17.82 -19.77
CA ILE A 2 -7.69 16.56 -19.01
C ILE A 2 -6.28 16.57 -18.39
N CYS A 3 -6.12 16.10 -17.15
CA CYS A 3 -4.83 16.03 -16.47
C CYS A 3 -4.04 14.77 -16.87
N ARG A 4 -3.38 14.80 -18.04
CA ARG A 4 -2.56 13.69 -18.58
C ARG A 4 -1.11 14.09 -18.84
N GLY A 5 -0.59 15.04 -18.06
CA GLY A 5 0.81 15.46 -18.12
C GLY A 5 1.19 16.34 -19.32
N GLN A 6 0.22 16.86 -20.08
CA GLN A 6 0.49 17.67 -21.27
C GLN A 6 0.82 19.12 -20.94
N SER A 7 1.57 19.76 -21.85
CA SER A 7 1.82 21.19 -21.82
C SER A 7 0.61 22.00 -22.31
N PHE A 8 0.52 23.26 -21.90
CA PHE A 8 -0.46 24.24 -22.37
C PHE A 8 0.21 25.60 -22.59
N ASN A 9 -0.41 26.45 -23.42
CA ASN A 9 0.09 27.79 -23.67
C ASN A 9 -0.31 28.72 -22.49
N THR A 10 0.69 29.20 -21.75
CA THR A 10 0.50 30.07 -20.59
C THR A 10 0.01 31.47 -20.95
N ALA A 11 0.29 31.96 -22.16
CA ALA A 11 -0.22 33.23 -22.65
C ALA A 11 -1.71 33.15 -23.04
N LEU A 12 -2.15 31.98 -23.53
CA LEU A 12 -3.55 31.74 -23.88
C LEU A 12 -4.43 31.47 -22.66
N TYR A 13 -3.87 30.88 -21.60
CA TYR A 13 -4.58 30.51 -20.37
C TYR A 13 -3.89 31.10 -19.13
N PRO A 14 -3.93 32.43 -18.95
CA PRO A 14 -3.19 33.11 -17.89
C PRO A 14 -3.69 32.76 -16.48
N GLN A 15 -4.96 32.42 -16.29
CA GLN A 15 -5.45 31.99 -14.97
C GLN A 15 -4.95 30.60 -14.64
N LEU A 16 -4.93 29.70 -15.63
CA LEU A 16 -4.35 28.38 -15.46
C LEU A 16 -2.83 28.45 -15.18
N ALA A 17 -2.13 29.40 -15.81
CA ALA A 17 -0.71 29.63 -15.57
C ALA A 17 -0.39 30.08 -14.13
N LYS A 18 -1.32 30.74 -13.43
CA LYS A 18 -1.14 31.05 -11.99
C LYS A 18 -1.07 29.78 -11.14
N ALA A 19 -1.89 28.77 -11.46
CA ALA A 19 -1.91 27.50 -10.76
C ALA A 19 -0.77 26.56 -11.21
N TYR A 20 -0.42 26.60 -12.50
CA TYR A 20 0.62 25.75 -13.11
C TYR A 20 1.64 26.60 -13.89
N PRO A 21 2.58 27.28 -13.20
CA PRO A 21 3.48 28.26 -13.84
C PRO A 21 4.43 27.67 -14.89
N ARG A 22 4.69 26.36 -14.81
CA ARG A 22 5.50 25.63 -15.80
C ARG A 22 4.78 25.36 -17.12
N GLY A 23 3.51 25.78 -17.25
CA GLY A 23 2.73 25.53 -18.46
C GLY A 23 2.46 24.04 -18.71
N ARG A 24 2.41 23.23 -17.65
CA ARG A 24 2.21 21.78 -17.74
C ARG A 24 1.25 21.29 -16.67
N LEU A 25 0.28 20.49 -17.07
CA LEU A 25 -0.67 19.86 -16.16
C LEU A 25 -0.05 18.63 -15.49
N PRO A 26 -0.54 18.24 -14.29
CA PRO A 26 -0.17 16.98 -13.69
C PRO A 26 -0.66 15.81 -14.55
N ASP A 27 0.01 14.68 -14.43
CA ASP A 27 -0.50 13.39 -14.94
C ASP A 27 -1.17 12.65 -13.77
N LEU A 28 -2.50 12.59 -13.81
CA LEU A 28 -3.30 12.02 -12.72
C LEU A 28 -3.93 10.68 -13.11
N ARG A 29 -3.48 10.06 -14.21
CA ARG A 29 -3.96 8.76 -14.65
C ARG A 29 -3.51 7.69 -13.64
N GLY A 30 -4.47 6.97 -13.07
CA GLY A 30 -4.21 5.91 -12.08
C GLY A 30 -3.83 6.41 -10.68
N VAL A 31 -3.97 7.71 -10.38
CA VAL A 31 -3.61 8.28 -9.08
C VAL A 31 -4.85 8.79 -8.35
N PHE A 32 -4.94 8.49 -7.06
CA PHE A 32 -5.95 9.09 -6.18
C PHE A 32 -5.50 10.48 -5.72
N ILE A 33 -6.43 11.44 -5.71
CA ILE A 33 -6.17 12.78 -5.18
C ILE A 33 -6.50 12.82 -3.69
N ARG A 34 -5.56 13.32 -2.88
CA ARG A 34 -5.76 13.70 -1.48
C ARG A 34 -5.68 15.22 -1.34
N GLY A 35 -6.52 15.78 -0.47
CA GLY A 35 -6.42 17.21 -0.11
C GLY A 35 -5.14 17.51 0.66
N LEU A 36 -4.52 18.66 0.39
CA LEU A 36 -3.36 19.12 1.14
C LEU A 36 -3.77 19.44 2.58
N ASP A 37 -3.06 18.87 3.56
CA ASP A 37 -3.36 19.02 4.99
C ASP A 37 -3.49 20.47 5.46
N SER A 38 -2.64 21.35 4.93
CA SER A 38 -2.69 22.80 5.15
C SER A 38 -2.75 23.21 6.63
N GLY A 39 -2.10 22.43 7.52
CA GLY A 39 -1.97 22.73 8.95
C GLY A 39 -2.98 22.03 9.85
N ARG A 40 -3.77 21.08 9.34
CA ARG A 40 -4.69 20.27 10.17
C ARG A 40 -3.96 19.19 10.99
N GLY A 41 -2.75 18.80 10.59
CA GLY A 41 -1.88 17.87 11.31
C GLY A 41 -2.09 16.39 10.98
N LEU A 42 -2.90 16.05 9.97
CA LEU A 42 -3.14 14.66 9.55
C LEU A 42 -2.13 14.17 8.51
N ASP A 43 -1.60 15.07 7.68
CA ASP A 43 -0.57 14.78 6.65
C ASP A 43 0.48 15.91 6.63
N SER A 44 1.16 16.05 7.78
CA SER A 44 2.14 17.11 8.03
C SER A 44 3.36 17.03 7.11
N GLY A 45 3.82 18.17 6.61
CA GLY A 45 4.99 18.27 5.73
C GLY A 45 4.72 17.93 4.27
N ARG A 46 3.46 17.61 3.90
CA ARG A 46 3.07 17.38 2.51
C ARG A 46 3.15 18.66 1.68
N VAL A 47 3.62 18.54 0.43
CA VAL A 47 3.70 19.66 -0.53
C VAL A 47 2.63 19.51 -1.61
N ILE A 48 2.03 20.63 -2.06
CA ILE A 48 1.06 20.62 -3.17
C ILE A 48 1.65 19.95 -4.41
N ASN A 49 0.86 19.12 -5.10
CA ASN A 49 1.25 18.36 -6.29
C ASN A 49 2.43 17.37 -6.11
N SER A 50 2.79 17.00 -4.87
CA SER A 50 3.75 15.93 -4.62
C SER A 50 3.10 14.54 -4.79
N TYR A 51 3.83 13.60 -5.37
CA TYR A 51 3.42 12.20 -5.52
C TYR A 51 3.69 11.41 -4.22
N GLN A 52 2.81 10.49 -3.86
CA GLN A 52 3.01 9.53 -2.77
C GLN A 52 2.79 8.15 -3.35
N ASP A 53 3.73 7.24 -3.10
CA ASP A 53 3.47 5.81 -3.29
C ASP A 53 2.36 5.34 -2.34
N ASP A 54 1.76 4.21 -2.67
CA ASP A 54 0.83 3.57 -1.76
C ASP A 54 1.53 3.10 -0.49
N GLN A 55 0.78 3.08 0.61
CA GLN A 55 1.24 2.54 1.88
C GLN A 55 0.09 1.78 2.52
N ILE A 56 0.39 0.58 3.00
CA ILE A 56 -0.54 -0.19 3.82
C ILE A 56 -0.26 0.03 5.30
N GLN A 57 -1.30 -0.11 6.12
CA GLN A 57 -1.12 -0.22 7.56
C GLN A 57 -0.34 -1.50 7.88
N ASN A 58 0.37 -1.49 9.01
CA ASN A 58 1.14 -2.64 9.46
C ASN A 58 0.25 -3.88 9.59
N ILE A 59 0.72 -5.01 9.07
CA ILE A 59 0.05 -6.31 9.22
C ILE A 59 0.72 -7.03 10.39
N THR A 60 -0.05 -7.33 11.41
CA THR A 60 0.45 -7.97 12.62
C THR A 60 -0.06 -9.40 12.76
N GLY A 61 0.70 -10.18 13.53
CA GLY A 61 0.40 -11.56 13.83
C GLY A 61 1.53 -12.15 14.67
N HIS A 62 1.28 -13.33 15.24
CA HIS A 62 2.24 -14.03 16.08
C HIS A 62 2.29 -15.49 15.66
N MET A 63 3.46 -16.10 15.84
CA MET A 63 3.69 -17.53 15.75
C MET A 63 4.74 -17.92 16.79
N ALA A 64 4.63 -19.13 17.35
CA ALA A 64 5.67 -19.65 18.23
C ALA A 64 6.87 -20.13 17.39
N ALA A 65 8.06 -19.65 17.75
CA ALA A 65 9.32 -20.10 17.16
C ALA A 65 9.74 -21.49 17.66
N ASP A 66 9.41 -21.80 18.92
CA ASP A 66 9.68 -23.08 19.58
C ASP A 66 8.50 -23.44 20.49
N VAL A 67 8.18 -24.73 20.58
CA VAL A 67 7.17 -25.28 21.49
C VAL A 67 7.72 -26.54 22.15
N SER A 68 7.73 -26.57 23.48
CA SER A 68 8.30 -27.67 24.27
C SER A 68 7.44 -28.96 24.28
N GLN A 69 6.26 -28.93 23.67
CA GLN A 69 5.32 -30.06 23.61
C GLN A 69 4.63 -30.10 22.25
N SER A 70 4.60 -31.27 21.59
CA SER A 70 3.95 -31.44 20.29
C SER A 70 2.46 -31.05 20.28
N GLY A 71 1.77 -31.16 21.42
CA GLY A 71 0.36 -30.74 21.55
C GLY A 71 0.11 -29.23 21.52
N ASN A 72 1.16 -28.41 21.54
CA ASN A 72 1.09 -26.95 21.44
C ASN A 72 1.48 -26.42 20.05
N ILE A 73 1.85 -27.31 19.13
CA ILE A 73 2.12 -26.97 17.75
C ILE A 73 0.88 -26.32 17.11
N GLY A 74 1.10 -25.23 16.35
CA GLY A 74 0.05 -24.49 15.65
C GLY A 74 -0.92 -23.72 16.55
N LYS A 75 -0.80 -23.89 17.88
CA LYS A 75 -1.74 -23.35 18.87
C LYS A 75 -1.55 -21.86 19.15
N TYR A 76 -0.35 -21.35 18.91
CA TYR A 76 0.02 -19.94 19.15
C TYR A 76 0.20 -19.16 17.85
N VAL A 77 -0.69 -19.38 16.87
CA VAL A 77 -0.66 -18.71 15.57
C VAL A 77 -1.83 -17.76 15.42
N SER A 78 -1.59 -16.54 14.93
CA SER A 78 -2.62 -15.52 14.76
C SER A 78 -2.31 -14.55 13.62
N GLY A 79 -3.35 -13.82 13.20
CA GLY A 79 -3.23 -12.79 12.17
C GLY A 79 -2.91 -13.38 10.80
N ALA A 80 -1.97 -12.74 10.11
CA ALA A 80 -1.52 -13.20 8.79
C ALA A 80 -0.72 -14.51 8.84
N PHE A 81 -0.35 -15.02 10.01
CA PHE A 81 0.32 -16.31 10.12
C PHE A 81 -0.69 -17.47 10.16
N ALA A 82 -0.27 -18.62 9.63
CA ALA A 82 -0.97 -19.89 9.74
C ALA A 82 0.04 -21.04 9.91
N ASP A 83 -0.34 -22.06 10.68
CA ASP A 83 0.35 -23.35 10.64
C ASP A 83 -0.05 -24.09 9.36
N SER A 84 0.94 -24.44 8.53
CA SER A 84 0.70 -25.16 7.28
C SER A 84 0.82 -26.67 7.42
N GLY A 85 1.04 -27.18 8.64
CA GLY A 85 1.00 -28.60 8.99
C GLY A 85 2.15 -29.45 8.45
N ALA A 86 3.00 -28.90 7.58
CA ALA A 86 4.12 -29.63 6.98
C ALA A 86 5.30 -29.79 7.94
N LEU A 87 5.83 -31.01 8.03
CA LEU A 87 7.07 -31.32 8.73
C LEU A 87 8.27 -30.97 7.83
N GLY A 88 9.27 -30.27 8.36
CA GLY A 88 10.57 -30.01 7.76
C GLY A 88 11.68 -30.83 8.42
N GLU A 89 12.84 -30.87 7.77
CA GLU A 89 14.06 -31.44 8.37
C GLU A 89 14.66 -30.44 9.37
N GLY A 90 15.15 -30.95 10.50
CA GLY A 90 15.84 -30.15 11.53
C GLY A 90 17.21 -29.65 11.07
N ASP A 91 17.77 -28.69 11.81
CA ASP A 91 19.16 -28.28 11.65
C ASP A 91 20.10 -29.47 11.88
N GLU A 92 21.20 -29.49 11.13
CA GLU A 92 22.16 -30.59 10.96
C GLU A 92 22.26 -31.57 12.14
N GLY A 93 21.64 -32.75 11.98
CA GLY A 93 21.95 -33.93 12.78
C GLY A 93 20.96 -34.31 13.88
N HIS A 94 19.95 -33.48 14.19
CA HIS A 94 18.90 -33.85 15.14
C HIS A 94 17.63 -34.34 14.42
N LYS A 95 17.44 -35.66 14.37
CA LYS A 95 16.22 -36.34 13.90
C LYS A 95 15.07 -36.30 14.90
N SER A 96 14.95 -35.23 15.71
CA SER A 96 13.73 -35.01 16.48
C SER A 96 12.68 -34.52 15.51
N ASN A 97 11.73 -35.39 15.20
CA ASN A 97 10.64 -35.12 14.28
C ASN A 97 9.91 -33.82 14.65
N GLU A 98 9.58 -33.03 13.62
CA GLU A 98 8.70 -31.86 13.63
C GLU A 98 9.36 -30.46 13.67
N VAL A 99 10.16 -30.08 12.66
CA VAL A 99 10.18 -28.65 12.26
C VAL A 99 8.84 -28.33 11.60
N ARG A 100 8.11 -27.34 12.08
CA ARG A 100 6.81 -26.96 11.49
C ARG A 100 6.96 -25.78 10.56
N LYS A 101 6.34 -25.87 9.39
CA LYS A 101 6.28 -24.76 8.44
C LYS A 101 5.12 -23.84 8.79
N TYR A 102 5.41 -22.57 9.01
CA TYR A 102 4.41 -21.52 9.12
C TYR A 102 4.39 -20.69 7.84
N THR A 103 3.20 -20.30 7.42
CA THR A 103 3.01 -19.44 6.26
C THR A 103 2.57 -18.06 6.71
N PHE A 104 3.05 -17.04 6.01
CA PHE A 104 2.49 -15.71 6.07
C PHE A 104 1.57 -15.51 4.86
N ASP A 105 0.32 -15.16 5.12
CA ASP A 105 -0.68 -14.82 4.13
C ASP A 105 -1.53 -13.65 4.64
N ALA A 106 -1.26 -12.46 4.08
CA ALA A 106 -2.01 -11.25 4.37
C ALA A 106 -3.52 -11.39 4.05
N SER A 107 -3.89 -12.23 3.08
CA SER A 107 -5.29 -12.41 2.66
C SER A 107 -6.21 -12.94 3.78
N ARG A 108 -5.61 -13.51 4.81
CA ARG A 108 -6.30 -14.00 6.02
C ARG A 108 -6.91 -12.88 6.87
N VAL A 109 -6.36 -11.68 6.79
CA VAL A 109 -6.77 -10.53 7.61
C VAL A 109 -7.19 -9.31 6.79
N VAL A 110 -6.83 -9.28 5.50
CA VAL A 110 -7.22 -8.22 4.56
C VAL A 110 -7.61 -8.81 3.21
N ARG A 111 -8.34 -8.06 2.39
CA ARG A 111 -8.51 -8.47 0.98
C ARG A 111 -7.19 -8.19 0.25
N ALA A 112 -6.61 -9.22 -0.35
CA ALA A 112 -5.33 -9.13 -1.02
C ALA A 112 -5.48 -9.18 -2.56
N GLY A 113 -4.53 -8.55 -3.24
CA GLY A 113 -4.35 -8.54 -4.69
C GLY A 113 -2.99 -7.89 -5.01
N ASN A 114 -2.69 -7.66 -6.28
CA ASN A 114 -1.43 -7.04 -6.70
C ASN A 114 -1.29 -5.55 -6.30
N GLU A 115 -2.38 -4.89 -5.92
CA GLU A 115 -2.43 -3.46 -5.58
C GLU A 115 -3.37 -3.25 -4.39
N THR A 116 -2.97 -2.43 -3.43
CA THR A 116 -3.87 -1.99 -2.35
C THR A 116 -4.65 -0.75 -2.79
N ARG A 117 -5.96 -0.92 -2.98
CA ARG A 117 -6.84 0.20 -3.35
C ARG A 117 -8.23 0.07 -2.72
N PRO A 118 -8.88 1.21 -2.42
CA PRO A 118 -10.31 1.20 -2.13
C PRO A 118 -11.11 0.81 -3.38
N LYS A 119 -12.37 0.42 -3.18
CA LYS A 119 -13.34 0.35 -4.28
C LYS A 119 -13.43 1.73 -4.93
N ASN A 120 -13.33 1.79 -6.25
CA ASN A 120 -13.30 3.04 -6.99
C ASN A 120 -13.96 2.89 -8.36
N VAL A 121 -14.27 4.04 -8.97
CA VAL A 121 -14.73 4.17 -10.35
C VAL A 121 -13.74 5.11 -11.06
N ALA A 122 -13.25 4.71 -12.22
CA ALA A 122 -12.31 5.51 -12.99
C ALA A 122 -13.02 6.68 -13.69
N MET A 123 -12.50 7.89 -13.52
CA MET A 123 -12.97 9.10 -14.21
C MET A 123 -11.78 9.97 -14.62
N ASN A 124 -11.99 10.81 -15.64
CA ASN A 124 -10.99 11.81 -16.01
C ASN A 124 -10.97 12.96 -15.01
N TYR A 125 -9.77 13.32 -14.55
CA TYR A 125 -9.54 14.60 -13.88
C TYR A 125 -9.38 15.70 -14.92
N ILE A 126 -10.11 16.80 -14.74
CA ILE A 126 -10.06 17.95 -15.63
C ILE A 126 -9.82 19.23 -14.83
N VAL A 127 -9.06 20.16 -15.42
CA VAL A 127 -8.97 21.54 -14.96
C VAL A 127 -9.65 22.46 -15.96
N GLN A 128 -10.21 23.55 -15.48
CA GLN A 128 -10.72 24.60 -16.34
C GLN A 128 -9.55 25.36 -16.96
N ALA A 129 -9.64 25.65 -18.25
CA ALA A 129 -8.68 26.53 -18.93
C ALA A 129 -9.36 27.88 -19.16
N GLN A 130 -8.86 28.91 -18.50
CA GLN A 130 -9.26 30.31 -18.62
C GLN A 130 -8.01 31.19 -18.61
#